data_AF-W6KLJ3-F1
#
_entry.id   AF-W6KLJ3-F1
#
_cell.length_a   1.000
_cell.length_b   1.000
_cell.length_c   1.000
_cell.angle_alpha   90.00
_cell.angle_beta   90.00
_cell.angle_gamma   90.00
#
_symmetry.space_group_name_H-M   'P 1'
#
loop_
_entity.id
_entity.type
_entity.pdbx_description
1 polymer ?
#
loop_
_entity_poly.entity_id
_entity_poly.type
_entity_poly.pdbx_seq_one_letter_code
_entity_poly.pdbx_strand_id
1 'polypeptide(L)'
;MKEYRVVKIRPLCLWIRFAPLGVLVAVHCSGGHWPTNDECLQRALEYGFSTHNFSKKWQCLWTHIFVHFTNEHFFANSLALSYALLEFGDENVTEAIQEESLWISFKSAIGSSLVMLVAGPVGGIGGQMCYNKLQSGRVCEKAAGMIKDKITLIYHLFARTMRSIGFCSHASGAFGSGDEVVSRTISASLERVGTFCRGCFYSGTAGIQKIVNRSMVMCGASAAVCGLAGFNAVFFHNPLCMIFLVLPDALLLLQNAVSHAFASGWEKHVDMWKSLMPRQTVGHAAHLGGFIVGASIGWALRRILGRKSRASRTSETPRVRTVYLFTI
;
A
#
# COMPACT_ATOMS: atom_id res chain seq x y z
N MET A 1 6.60 39.43 -29.83
CA MET A 1 5.13 39.63 -29.72
C MET A 1 4.57 38.54 -28.81
N LYS A 2 3.64 38.86 -27.90
CA LYS A 2 2.91 37.85 -27.12
C LYS A 2 1.73 37.37 -27.96
N GLU A 3 1.69 36.10 -28.32
CA GLU A 3 0.50 35.47 -28.87
C GLU A 3 -0.44 35.08 -27.73
N TYR A 4 -1.67 35.58 -27.78
CA TYR A 4 -2.74 35.17 -26.87
C TYR A 4 -3.50 34.03 -27.53
N ARG A 5 -3.47 32.85 -26.93
CA ARG A 5 -4.34 31.74 -27.33
C ARG A 5 -5.58 31.77 -26.44
N VAL A 6 -6.73 32.07 -27.03
CA VAL A 6 -8.02 31.93 -26.34
C VAL A 6 -8.29 30.44 -26.16
N VAL A 7 -8.40 29.99 -24.92
CA VAL A 7 -8.71 28.60 -24.59
C VAL A 7 -10.22 28.50 -24.45
N LYS A 8 -10.87 27.89 -25.45
CA LYS A 8 -12.31 27.60 -25.39
C LYS A 8 -12.52 26.34 -24.56
N ILE A 9 -13.11 26.50 -23.38
CA ILE A 9 -13.51 25.38 -22.53
C ILE A 9 -14.95 25.04 -22.86
N ARG A 10 -15.27 23.76 -23.07
CA ARG A 10 -16.66 23.29 -23.14
C ARG A 10 -17.05 22.68 -21.78
N PRO A 11 -17.85 23.37 -20.95
CA PRO A 11 -18.17 22.89 -19.61
C PRO A 11 -18.76 21.47 -19.61
N LEU A 12 -19.63 21.14 -20.57
CA LEU A 12 -20.26 19.83 -20.65
C LEU A 12 -19.26 18.68 -20.86
N CYS A 13 -18.24 18.87 -21.72
CA CYS A 13 -17.18 17.87 -21.92
C CYS A 13 -16.41 17.62 -20.61
N LEU A 14 -16.09 18.70 -19.91
CA LEU A 14 -15.37 18.65 -18.64
C LEU A 14 -16.20 17.94 -17.55
N TRP A 15 -17.51 18.23 -17.48
CA TRP A 15 -18.43 17.58 -16.55
C TRP A 15 -18.56 16.08 -16.81
N ILE A 16 -18.69 15.68 -18.08
CA ILE A 16 -18.72 14.25 -18.46
C ILE A 16 -17.43 13.57 -18.02
N ARG A 17 -16.28 14.21 -18.27
CA ARG A 17 -14.97 13.66 -17.89
C ARG A 17 -14.83 13.50 -16.37
N PHE A 18 -15.36 14.44 -15.59
CA PHE A 18 -15.40 14.36 -14.14
C PHE A 18 -16.57 13.54 -13.57
N ALA A 19 -17.36 12.85 -14.40
CA ALA A 19 -18.43 11.98 -13.91
C ALA A 19 -17.97 10.98 -12.82
N PRO A 20 -16.78 10.33 -12.90
CA PRO A 20 -16.32 9.44 -11.84
C PRO A 20 -16.15 10.15 -10.49
N LEU A 21 -15.66 11.40 -10.51
CA LEU A 21 -15.57 12.25 -9.33
C LEU A 21 -16.95 12.64 -8.81
N GLY A 22 -17.88 12.99 -9.70
CA GLY A 22 -19.26 13.29 -9.34
C GLY A 22 -19.94 12.12 -8.62
N VAL A 23 -19.72 10.88 -9.08
CA VAL A 23 -20.21 9.67 -8.40
C VAL A 23 -19.60 9.54 -7.01
N LEU A 24 -18.29 9.76 -6.84
CA LEU A 24 -17.63 9.73 -5.53
C LEU A 24 -18.22 10.77 -4.57
N VAL A 25 -18.43 12.01 -5.03
CA VAL A 25 -19.08 13.06 -4.23
C VAL A 25 -20.50 12.67 -3.86
N ALA A 26 -21.28 12.16 -4.81
CA ALA A 26 -22.66 11.74 -4.56
C ALA A 26 -22.75 10.61 -3.53
N VAL A 27 -21.85 9.63 -3.57
CA VAL A 27 -21.79 8.55 -2.59
C VAL A 27 -21.27 9.06 -1.23
N HIS A 28 -20.29 9.97 -1.22
CA HIS A 28 -19.80 10.58 0.03
C HIS A 28 -20.92 11.32 0.77
N CYS A 29 -21.78 12.02 0.01
CA CYS A 29 -22.94 12.75 0.52
C CYS A 29 -24.25 11.95 0.48
N SER A 30 -24.22 10.62 0.45
CA SER A 30 -25.42 9.79 0.27
C SER A 30 -26.48 9.93 1.38
N GLY A 31 -26.11 10.52 2.53
CA GLY A 31 -27.04 10.87 3.61
C GLY A 31 -27.84 12.16 3.37
N GLY A 32 -27.63 12.85 2.25
CA GLY A 32 -28.23 14.16 1.96
C GLY A 32 -27.47 15.33 2.58
N HIS A 33 -26.39 15.07 3.30
CA HIS A 33 -25.51 16.07 3.93
C HIS A 33 -24.03 15.71 3.71
N TRP A 34 -23.17 16.69 3.96
CA TRP A 34 -21.73 16.45 4.02
C TRP A 34 -21.41 15.71 5.33
N PRO A 35 -20.80 14.51 5.30
CA PRO A 35 -20.66 13.70 6.49
C PRO A 35 -19.65 14.29 7.48
N THR A 36 -19.81 14.00 8.77
CA THR A 36 -18.79 14.30 9.77
C THR A 36 -17.61 13.33 9.68
N ASN A 37 -16.46 13.66 10.28
CA ASN A 37 -15.32 12.74 10.30
C ASN A 37 -15.64 11.45 11.06
N ASP A 38 -16.51 11.49 12.06
CA ASP A 38 -16.94 10.30 12.81
C ASP A 38 -17.85 9.41 11.96
N GLU A 39 -18.76 10.00 11.19
CA GLU A 39 -19.58 9.27 10.22
C GLU A 39 -18.71 8.64 9.12
N CYS A 40 -17.68 9.36 8.64
CA CYS A 40 -16.70 8.83 7.69
C CYS A 40 -15.96 7.62 8.27
N LEU A 41 -15.48 7.73 9.51
CA LEU A 41 -14.80 6.65 10.20
C LEU A 41 -15.73 5.46 10.42
N GLN A 42 -16.98 5.69 10.83
CA GLN A 42 -17.98 4.63 10.99
C GLN A 42 -18.22 3.90 9.66
N ARG A 43 -18.44 4.65 8.56
CA ARG A 43 -18.58 4.05 7.22
C ARG A 43 -17.32 3.28 6.81
N ALA A 44 -16.13 3.77 7.16
CA ALA A 44 -14.88 3.04 6.93
C ALA A 44 -14.80 1.75 7.76
N LEU A 45 -15.29 1.73 8.99
CA LEU A 45 -15.34 0.51 9.81
C LEU A 45 -16.38 -0.50 9.27
N GLU A 46 -17.53 -0.02 8.79
CA GLU A 46 -18.64 -0.84 8.29
C GLU A 46 -18.43 -1.36 6.86
N TYR A 47 -18.01 -0.47 5.96
CA TYR A 47 -17.92 -0.71 4.51
C TYR A 47 -16.48 -0.62 3.99
N GLY A 48 -15.55 -0.16 4.81
CA GLY A 48 -14.15 -0.09 4.42
C GLY A 48 -13.48 -1.46 4.35
N PHE A 49 -12.32 -1.47 3.70
CA PHE A 49 -11.67 -2.69 3.30
C PHE A 49 -10.88 -3.34 4.43
N SER A 50 -11.21 -4.56 4.82
CA SER A 50 -10.34 -5.42 5.62
C SER A 50 -10.28 -6.83 5.00
N THR A 51 -9.13 -7.50 5.11
CA THR A 51 -8.99 -8.89 4.60
C THR A 51 -10.00 -9.85 5.22
N HIS A 52 -10.43 -9.57 6.46
CA HIS A 52 -11.48 -10.34 7.14
C HIS A 52 -12.88 -10.06 6.60
N ASN A 53 -13.19 -8.79 6.29
CA ASN A 53 -14.46 -8.40 5.70
C ASN A 53 -14.61 -8.97 4.29
N PHE A 54 -13.53 -9.01 3.51
CA PHE A 54 -13.54 -9.58 2.16
C PHE A 54 -13.97 -11.05 2.14
N SER A 55 -13.46 -11.88 3.06
CA SER A 55 -13.81 -13.31 3.09
C SER A 55 -15.27 -13.57 3.44
N LYS A 56 -15.98 -12.57 4.01
CA LYS A 56 -17.39 -12.68 4.41
C LYS A 56 -18.33 -11.94 3.46
N LYS A 57 -17.90 -10.82 2.88
CA LYS A 57 -18.70 -9.91 2.07
C LYS A 57 -17.90 -9.46 0.85
N TRP A 58 -17.81 -10.31 -0.16
CA TRP A 58 -17.07 -10.01 -1.40
C TRP A 58 -17.61 -8.76 -2.12
N GLN A 59 -18.90 -8.43 -1.94
CA GLN A 59 -19.54 -7.24 -2.52
C GLN A 59 -18.92 -5.93 -2.02
N CYS A 60 -18.36 -5.91 -0.81
CA CYS A 60 -17.65 -4.75 -0.26
C CYS A 60 -16.42 -4.37 -1.10
N LEU A 61 -15.93 -5.29 -1.95
CA LEU A 61 -14.88 -5.03 -2.94
C LEU A 61 -15.24 -3.86 -3.86
N TRP A 62 -16.51 -3.71 -4.21
CA TRP A 62 -16.93 -2.66 -5.15
C TRP A 62 -17.29 -1.36 -4.44
N THR A 63 -17.76 -1.44 -3.20
CA THR A 63 -18.17 -0.25 -2.44
C THR A 63 -16.98 0.46 -1.80
N HIS A 64 -15.86 -0.23 -1.55
CA HIS A 64 -14.72 0.35 -0.84
C HIS A 64 -14.02 1.51 -1.59
N ILE A 65 -14.20 1.61 -2.92
CA ILE A 65 -13.65 2.73 -3.69
C ILE A 65 -14.35 4.06 -3.36
N PHE A 66 -15.50 4.01 -2.69
CA PHE A 66 -16.28 5.19 -2.32
C PHE A 66 -16.16 5.58 -0.84
N VAL A 67 -15.40 4.81 -0.05
CA VAL A 67 -15.34 4.99 1.40
C VAL A 67 -14.04 5.68 1.80
N HIS A 68 -14.15 6.75 2.58
CA HIS A 68 -13.02 7.57 3.03
C HIS A 68 -13.03 7.71 4.56
N PHE A 69 -11.85 7.80 5.18
CA PHE A 69 -11.71 7.88 6.63
C PHE A 69 -12.10 9.23 7.22
N THR A 70 -11.81 10.30 6.48
CA THR A 70 -12.03 11.69 6.88
C THR A 70 -12.39 12.51 5.65
N ASN A 71 -12.97 13.69 5.88
CA ASN A 71 -13.24 14.65 4.81
C ASN A 71 -11.97 15.18 4.14
N GLU A 72 -10.89 15.35 4.90
CA GLU A 72 -9.58 15.72 4.38
C GLU A 72 -9.06 14.65 3.43
N HIS A 73 -9.21 13.37 3.81
CA HIS A 73 -8.81 12.25 2.97
C HIS A 73 -9.68 12.14 1.70
N PHE A 74 -10.99 12.41 1.81
CA PHE A 74 -11.87 12.52 0.65
C PHE A 74 -11.42 13.63 -0.30
N PHE A 75 -11.11 14.82 0.23
CA PHE A 75 -10.69 15.96 -0.57
C PHE A 75 -9.36 15.72 -1.28
N ALA A 76 -8.37 15.16 -0.59
CA ALA A 76 -7.08 14.79 -1.19
C ALA A 76 -7.26 13.80 -2.35
N ASN A 77 -8.09 12.77 -2.17
CA ASN A 77 -8.39 11.80 -3.21
C ASN A 77 -9.17 12.41 -4.38
N SER A 78 -10.08 13.34 -4.09
CA SER A 78 -10.86 14.05 -5.10
C SER A 78 -9.96 14.91 -6.00
N LEU A 79 -8.98 15.62 -5.41
CA LEU A 79 -7.98 16.38 -6.16
C LEU A 79 -7.07 15.47 -6.98
N ALA A 80 -6.55 14.40 -6.37
CA ALA A 80 -5.70 13.43 -7.06
C ALA A 80 -6.44 12.77 -8.23
N LEU A 81 -7.70 12.37 -8.03
CA LEU A 81 -8.55 11.84 -9.07
C LEU A 81 -8.81 12.87 -10.18
N SER A 82 -9.11 14.11 -9.81
CA SER A 82 -9.35 15.17 -10.80
C SER A 82 -8.16 15.31 -11.74
N TYR A 83 -6.96 15.33 -11.18
CA TYR A 83 -5.73 15.41 -11.96
C TYR A 83 -5.51 14.16 -12.83
N ALA A 84 -5.74 12.96 -12.28
CA ALA A 84 -5.63 11.71 -13.03
C ALA A 84 -6.65 11.59 -14.18
N LEU A 85 -7.87 12.11 -14.00
CA LEU A 85 -8.88 12.17 -15.05
C LEU A 85 -8.49 13.16 -16.16
N LEU A 86 -7.91 14.31 -15.80
CA LEU A 86 -7.39 15.27 -16.78
C LEU A 86 -6.23 14.69 -17.59
N GLU A 87 -5.37 13.87 -16.97
CA GLU A 87 -4.27 13.20 -17.69
C GLU A 87 -4.74 11.99 -18.53
N PHE A 88 -5.95 11.47 -18.29
CA PHE A 88 -6.44 10.25 -18.93
C PHE A 88 -6.82 10.45 -20.41
N GLY A 89 -5.91 10.07 -21.31
CA GLY A 89 -6.17 10.03 -22.76
C GLY A 89 -5.58 11.17 -23.59
N ASP A 90 -4.98 12.17 -22.95
CA ASP A 90 -4.45 13.37 -23.61
C ASP A 90 -3.00 13.62 -23.25
N GLU A 91 -2.19 14.16 -24.16
CA GLU A 91 -0.74 14.33 -23.96
C GLU A 91 -0.42 15.42 -22.92
N ASN A 92 -1.37 16.33 -22.68
CA ASN A 92 -1.27 17.37 -21.67
C ASN A 92 -2.65 17.75 -21.11
N VAL A 93 -2.64 18.32 -19.90
CA VAL A 93 -3.86 18.76 -19.19
C VAL A 93 -4.60 19.86 -19.97
N THR A 94 -3.90 20.68 -20.73
CA THR A 94 -4.51 21.75 -21.54
C THR A 94 -5.38 21.21 -22.66
N GLU A 95 -4.96 20.15 -23.34
CA GLU A 95 -5.72 19.46 -24.39
C GLU A 95 -6.97 18.80 -23.80
N ALA A 96 -6.83 18.18 -22.63
CA ALA A 96 -7.95 17.58 -21.91
C ALA A 96 -9.07 18.58 -21.59
N ILE A 97 -8.71 19.83 -21.26
CA ILE A 97 -9.65 20.93 -20.97
C ILE A 97 -10.24 21.52 -22.26
N GLN A 98 -9.50 21.48 -23.35
CA GLN A 98 -9.89 21.98 -24.68
C GLN A 98 -10.71 20.98 -25.50
N GLU A 99 -10.97 19.79 -24.98
CA GLU A 99 -11.66 18.73 -25.71
C GLU A 99 -13.06 19.18 -26.17
N GLU A 100 -13.26 19.17 -27.48
CA GLU A 100 -14.50 19.64 -28.10
C GLU A 100 -15.53 18.53 -28.30
N SER A 101 -15.09 17.26 -28.32
CA SER A 101 -15.93 16.12 -28.61
C SER A 101 -16.51 15.48 -27.36
N LEU A 102 -17.84 15.58 -27.21
CA LEU A 102 -18.59 14.91 -26.13
C LEU A 102 -18.36 13.39 -26.12
N TRP A 103 -18.21 12.78 -27.30
CA TRP A 103 -18.00 11.34 -27.43
C TRP A 103 -16.63 10.90 -26.91
N ILE A 104 -15.59 11.73 -27.11
CA ILE A 104 -14.25 11.47 -26.58
C ILE A 104 -14.29 11.59 -25.05
N SER A 105 -14.91 12.64 -24.51
CA SER A 105 -15.08 12.79 -23.06
C SER A 105 -15.87 11.64 -22.44
N PHE A 106 -16.93 11.16 -23.10
CA PHE A 106 -17.73 10.04 -22.63
C PHE A 106 -16.92 8.72 -22.61
N LYS A 107 -16.16 8.44 -23.67
CA LYS A 107 -15.25 7.29 -23.71
C LYS A 107 -14.17 7.37 -22.63
N SER A 108 -13.61 8.55 -22.41
CA SER A 108 -12.63 8.80 -21.36
C SER A 108 -13.23 8.54 -19.96
N ALA A 109 -14.43 9.04 -19.69
CA ALA A 109 -15.15 8.82 -18.44
C ALA A 109 -15.45 7.33 -18.18
N ILE A 110 -15.92 6.59 -19.19
CA ILE A 110 -16.15 5.14 -19.07
C ILE A 110 -14.83 4.40 -18.88
N GLY A 111 -13.82 4.69 -19.70
CA GLY A 111 -12.52 4.01 -19.65
C GLY A 111 -11.84 4.20 -18.31
N SER A 112 -11.80 5.43 -17.80
CA SER A 112 -11.24 5.73 -16.48
C SER A 112 -12.02 5.06 -15.35
N SER A 113 -13.36 5.06 -15.41
CA SER A 113 -14.21 4.35 -14.43
C SER A 113 -13.91 2.85 -14.40
N LEU A 114 -13.79 2.21 -15.57
CA LEU A 114 -13.48 0.78 -15.66
C LEU A 114 -12.10 0.46 -15.08
N VAL A 115 -11.09 1.28 -15.39
CA VAL A 115 -9.75 1.13 -14.81
C VAL A 115 -9.80 1.27 -13.30
N MET A 116 -10.48 2.28 -12.76
CA MET A 116 -10.63 2.48 -11.31
C MET A 116 -11.32 1.29 -10.64
N LEU A 117 -12.41 0.80 -11.24
CA LEU A 117 -13.18 -0.33 -10.73
C LEU A 117 -12.38 -1.63 -10.71
N VAL A 118 -11.46 -1.84 -11.66
CA VAL A 118 -10.63 -3.06 -11.67
C VAL A 118 -9.36 -2.88 -10.85
N ALA A 119 -8.59 -1.82 -11.11
CA ALA A 119 -7.27 -1.63 -10.52
C ALA A 119 -7.34 -1.28 -9.03
N GLY A 120 -8.34 -0.52 -8.60
CA GLY A 120 -8.53 -0.15 -7.19
C GLY A 120 -8.68 -1.39 -6.29
N PRO A 121 -9.72 -2.21 -6.49
CA PRO A 121 -9.90 -3.39 -5.66
C PRO A 121 -8.83 -4.46 -5.89
N VAL A 122 -8.50 -4.83 -7.13
CA VAL A 122 -7.54 -5.91 -7.38
C VAL A 122 -6.14 -5.53 -6.89
N GLY A 123 -5.71 -4.31 -7.19
CA GLY A 123 -4.38 -3.82 -6.81
C GLY A 123 -4.27 -3.45 -5.33
N GLY A 124 -5.29 -2.79 -4.77
CA GLY A 124 -5.32 -2.47 -3.33
C GLY A 124 -5.25 -3.74 -2.47
N ILE A 125 -6.08 -4.74 -2.79
CA ILE A 125 -6.07 -6.04 -2.10
C ILE A 125 -4.79 -6.79 -2.35
N GLY A 126 -4.39 -6.94 -3.61
CA GLY A 126 -3.20 -7.69 -3.99
C GLY A 126 -1.94 -7.12 -3.34
N GLY A 127 -1.79 -5.79 -3.35
CA GLY A 127 -0.70 -5.07 -2.71
C GLY A 127 -0.66 -5.29 -1.20
N GLN A 128 -1.80 -5.15 -0.53
CA GLN A 128 -1.90 -5.39 0.91
C GLN A 128 -1.63 -6.85 1.27
N MET A 129 -2.22 -7.82 0.54
CA MET A 129 -2.00 -9.24 0.79
C MET A 129 -0.54 -9.64 0.58
N CYS A 130 0.09 -9.11 -0.47
CA CYS A 130 1.51 -9.32 -0.73
C CYS A 130 2.37 -8.76 0.41
N TYR A 131 2.11 -7.52 0.84
CA TYR A 131 2.82 -6.91 1.96
C TYR A 131 2.62 -7.68 3.26
N ASN A 132 1.38 -8.05 3.58
CA ASN A 132 1.04 -8.84 4.76
C ASN A 132 1.71 -10.21 4.75
N LYS A 133 1.79 -10.88 3.59
CA LYS A 133 2.47 -12.17 3.44
C LYS A 133 3.98 -12.00 3.60
N LEU A 134 4.57 -10.96 3.02
CA LEU A 134 5.98 -10.64 3.16
C LEU A 134 6.37 -10.29 4.60
N GLN A 135 5.53 -9.57 5.34
CA GLN A 135 5.75 -9.31 6.76
C GLN A 135 5.56 -10.59 7.60
N SER A 136 4.43 -11.30 7.41
CA SER A 136 4.10 -12.48 8.22
C SER A 136 5.08 -13.63 8.00
N GLY A 137 5.49 -13.87 6.75
CA GLY A 137 6.50 -14.87 6.40
C GLY A 137 7.85 -14.58 7.06
N ARG A 138 8.29 -13.32 7.06
CA ARG A 138 9.55 -12.91 7.70
C ARG A 138 9.53 -13.05 9.22
N VAL A 139 8.40 -12.79 9.88
CA VAL A 139 8.26 -12.97 11.33
C VAL A 139 8.18 -14.46 11.69
N CYS A 140 7.43 -15.27 10.93
CA CYS A 140 7.35 -16.71 11.13
C CYS A 140 8.65 -17.45 10.82
N GLU A 141 9.38 -17.13 9.75
CA GLU A 141 10.68 -17.75 9.45
C GLU A 141 11.73 -17.40 10.51
N LYS A 142 11.75 -16.16 11.01
CA LYS A 142 12.63 -15.79 12.12
C LYS A 142 12.26 -16.52 13.42
N ALA A 143 10.96 -16.60 13.75
CA ALA A 143 10.49 -17.34 14.93
C ALA A 143 10.77 -18.85 14.79
N ALA A 144 10.50 -19.45 13.63
CA ALA A 144 10.70 -20.86 13.36
C ALA A 144 12.19 -21.24 13.28
N GLY A 145 13.05 -20.41 12.69
CA GLY A 145 14.51 -20.61 12.69
C GLY A 145 15.07 -20.58 14.11
N MET A 146 14.67 -19.59 14.91
CA MET A 146 15.09 -19.49 16.32
C MET A 146 14.57 -20.65 17.19
N ILE A 147 13.37 -21.16 16.91
CA ILE A 147 12.79 -22.30 17.64
C ILE A 147 13.42 -23.63 17.17
N LYS A 148 13.62 -23.83 15.86
CA LYS A 148 14.16 -25.08 15.28
C LYS A 148 15.63 -25.30 15.62
N ASP A 149 16.47 -24.27 15.52
CA ASP A 149 17.89 -24.36 15.87
C ASP A 149 18.08 -24.62 17.37
N LYS A 150 17.11 -24.22 18.22
CA LYS A 150 17.25 -24.33 19.68
C LYS A 150 16.45 -25.46 20.32
N ILE A 151 15.41 -26.00 19.70
CA ILE A 151 14.82 -27.30 20.09
C ILE A 151 15.86 -28.42 19.92
N THR A 152 16.62 -28.38 18.83
CA THR A 152 17.73 -29.32 18.59
C THR A 152 18.82 -29.20 19.66
N LEU A 153 19.11 -27.97 20.12
CA LEU A 153 20.06 -27.70 21.20
C LEU A 153 19.53 -28.11 22.59
N ILE A 154 18.24 -27.89 22.87
CA ILE A 154 17.57 -28.31 24.11
C ILE A 154 17.53 -29.84 24.20
N TYR A 155 17.25 -30.52 23.09
CA TYR A 155 17.31 -31.99 23.02
C TYR A 155 18.73 -32.51 23.31
N HIS A 156 19.76 -31.90 22.74
CA HIS A 156 21.16 -32.26 23.04
C HIS A 156 21.57 -31.94 24.48
N LEU A 157 21.09 -30.84 25.07
CA LEU A 157 21.34 -30.49 26.46
C LEU A 157 20.61 -31.41 27.43
N PHE A 158 19.35 -31.74 27.17
CA PHE A 158 18.60 -32.71 27.98
C PHE A 158 19.28 -34.08 27.95
N ALA A 159 19.75 -34.51 26.77
CA ALA A 159 20.54 -35.73 26.62
C ALA A 159 21.93 -35.67 27.30
N ARG A 160 22.49 -34.48 27.56
CA ARG A 160 23.78 -34.28 28.23
C ARG A 160 23.62 -34.15 29.75
N THR A 161 22.57 -33.46 30.21
CA THR A 161 22.18 -33.35 31.62
C THR A 161 21.73 -34.69 32.19
N MET A 162 20.94 -35.48 31.43
CA MET A 162 20.58 -36.85 31.81
C MET A 162 21.81 -37.77 31.89
N ARG A 163 22.83 -37.56 31.03
CA ARG A 163 24.11 -38.27 31.11
C ARG A 163 24.95 -37.88 32.32
N SER A 164 24.99 -36.60 32.71
CA SER A 164 25.70 -36.16 33.91
C SER A 164 24.99 -36.54 35.21
N ILE A 165 23.65 -36.57 35.23
CA ILE A 165 22.89 -37.07 36.39
C ILE A 165 23.08 -38.59 36.55
N GLY A 166 23.18 -39.33 35.45
CA GLY A 166 23.58 -40.75 35.49
C GLY A 166 25.02 -40.98 35.98
N PHE A 167 25.89 -39.97 35.96
CA PHE A 167 27.27 -40.04 36.45
C PHE A 167 27.43 -39.52 37.90
N CYS A 168 26.52 -38.67 38.38
CA CYS A 168 26.57 -38.09 39.72
C CYS A 168 26.01 -38.99 40.83
N SER A 169 25.59 -40.22 40.54
CA SER A 169 25.31 -41.21 41.58
C SER A 169 26.57 -41.79 42.25
N HIS A 170 27.77 -41.42 41.79
CA HIS A 170 29.04 -41.79 42.43
C HIS A 170 30.10 -40.67 42.32
N ALA A 171 30.04 -39.63 43.16
CA ALA A 171 31.24 -38.90 43.58
C ALA A 171 30.90 -37.86 44.66
N SER A 172 31.21 -38.20 45.91
CA SER A 172 31.29 -37.25 47.02
C SER A 172 32.72 -36.69 47.07
N GLY A 173 32.91 -35.38 46.88
CA GLY A 173 34.17 -34.75 47.27
C GLY A 173 34.57 -33.48 46.50
N ALA A 174 34.98 -32.48 47.29
CA ALA A 174 35.74 -31.27 46.93
C ALA A 174 34.96 -30.06 46.34
N PHE A 175 34.52 -29.19 47.26
CA PHE A 175 34.18 -27.78 47.00
C PHE A 175 35.47 -26.97 46.86
N GLY A 176 35.75 -26.44 45.67
CA GLY A 176 36.93 -25.59 45.42
C GLY A 176 36.91 -24.78 44.12
N SER A 177 36.05 -25.11 43.14
CA SER A 177 35.87 -24.32 41.90
C SER A 177 34.40 -24.01 41.59
N GLY A 178 33.54 -24.05 42.61
CA GLY A 178 32.08 -24.03 42.46
C GLY A 178 31.52 -22.68 41.99
N ASP A 179 32.08 -21.57 42.43
CA ASP A 179 31.48 -20.24 42.21
C ASP A 179 31.57 -19.77 40.75
N GLU A 180 32.64 -20.10 40.02
CA GLU A 180 32.73 -19.80 38.58
C GLU A 180 31.79 -20.67 37.75
N VAL A 181 31.63 -21.95 38.13
CA VAL A 181 30.74 -22.90 37.43
C VAL A 181 29.28 -22.54 37.69
N VAL A 182 28.95 -22.18 38.93
CA VAL A 182 27.60 -21.73 39.33
C VAL A 182 27.28 -20.39 38.68
N SER A 183 28.20 -19.43 38.66
CA SER A 183 28.02 -18.13 37.98
C SER A 183 27.83 -18.28 36.48
N ARG A 184 28.60 -19.14 35.79
CA ARG A 184 28.40 -19.46 34.37
C ARG A 184 27.08 -20.17 34.10
N THR A 185 26.64 -21.04 35.01
CA THR A 185 25.38 -21.77 34.90
C THR A 185 24.17 -20.86 35.11
N ILE A 186 24.25 -19.94 36.07
CA ILE A 186 23.21 -18.93 36.32
C ILE A 186 23.14 -17.92 35.17
N SER A 187 24.30 -17.44 34.68
CA SER A 187 24.37 -16.53 33.52
C SER A 187 23.78 -17.18 32.27
N ALA A 188 24.14 -18.44 32.00
CA ALA A 188 23.57 -19.19 30.90
C ALA A 188 22.06 -19.47 31.07
N SER A 189 21.58 -19.62 32.31
CA SER A 189 20.15 -19.82 32.60
C SER A 189 19.36 -18.51 32.46
N LEU A 190 19.90 -17.38 32.89
CA LEU A 190 19.31 -16.05 32.71
C LEU A 190 19.27 -15.64 31.24
N GLU A 191 20.33 -15.94 30.47
CA GLU A 191 20.35 -15.72 29.02
C GLU A 191 19.29 -16.59 28.31
N ARG A 192 19.05 -17.82 28.81
CA ARG A 192 18.02 -18.74 28.32
C ARG A 192 16.60 -18.31 28.67
N VAL A 193 16.34 -17.83 29.89
CA VAL A 193 15.04 -17.27 30.27
C VAL A 193 14.76 -15.99 29.48
N GLY A 194 15.76 -15.11 29.34
CA GLY A 194 15.65 -13.89 28.53
C GLY A 194 15.43 -14.16 27.04
N THR A 195 15.84 -15.32 26.52
CA THR A 195 15.58 -15.72 25.13
C THR A 195 14.26 -16.47 24.94
N PHE A 196 13.82 -17.26 25.92
CA PHE A 196 12.47 -17.84 25.94
C PHE A 196 11.39 -16.76 26.04
N CYS A 197 11.55 -15.79 26.95
CA CYS A 197 10.66 -14.64 27.05
C CYS A 197 10.62 -13.85 25.73
N ARG A 198 11.77 -13.70 25.04
CA ARG A 198 11.81 -13.13 23.70
C ARG A 198 11.05 -13.98 22.68
N GLY A 199 11.20 -15.31 22.67
CA GLY A 199 10.46 -16.21 21.78
C GLY A 199 8.94 -16.14 21.97
N CYS A 200 8.46 -16.18 23.21
CA CYS A 200 7.05 -15.98 23.55
C CYS A 200 6.56 -14.59 23.15
N PHE A 201 7.37 -13.56 23.38
CA PHE A 201 7.10 -12.20 22.94
C PHE A 201 6.98 -12.11 21.41
N TYR A 202 7.86 -12.74 20.63
CA TYR A 202 7.81 -12.77 19.17
C TYR A 202 6.58 -13.51 18.62
N SER A 203 6.20 -14.62 19.25
CA SER A 203 4.98 -15.35 18.88
C SER A 203 3.72 -14.53 19.21
N GLY A 204 3.73 -13.84 20.35
CA GLY A 204 2.69 -12.89 20.73
C GLY A 204 2.59 -11.71 19.78
N THR A 205 3.72 -11.08 19.41
CA THR A 205 3.74 -9.96 18.45
C THR A 205 3.33 -10.40 17.05
N ALA A 206 3.68 -11.61 16.61
CA ALA A 206 3.18 -12.17 15.36
C ALA A 206 1.65 -12.35 15.37
N GLY A 207 1.10 -12.82 16.50
CA GLY A 207 -0.34 -12.94 16.71
C GLY A 207 -1.05 -11.57 16.70
N ILE A 208 -0.50 -10.58 17.42
CA ILE A 208 -1.01 -9.21 17.45
C ILE A 208 -0.93 -8.60 16.04
N GLN A 209 0.20 -8.73 15.34
CA GLN A 209 0.37 -8.21 13.98
C GLN A 209 -0.65 -8.83 13.00
N LYS A 210 -0.93 -10.13 13.13
CA LYS A 210 -1.94 -10.81 12.32
C LYS A 210 -3.35 -10.27 12.60
N ILE A 211 -3.66 -9.94 13.84
CA ILE A 211 -4.95 -9.33 14.22
C ILE A 211 -5.02 -7.89 13.70
N VAL A 212 -4.00 -7.08 13.94
CA VAL A 212 -3.94 -5.69 13.48
C VAL A 212 -4.01 -5.61 11.96
N ASN A 213 -3.25 -6.43 11.22
CA ASN A 213 -3.29 -6.48 9.75
C ASN A 213 -4.64 -6.96 9.19
N ARG A 214 -5.38 -7.78 9.95
CA ARG A 214 -6.74 -8.19 9.59
C ARG A 214 -7.77 -7.10 9.87
N SER A 215 -7.52 -6.25 10.86
CA SER A 215 -8.39 -5.15 11.27
C SER A 215 -8.05 -3.82 10.62
N MET A 216 -6.91 -3.72 9.93
CA MET A 216 -6.50 -2.52 9.20
C MET A 216 -7.45 -2.26 8.05
N VAL A 217 -8.19 -1.15 8.19
CA VAL A 217 -9.05 -0.64 7.15
C VAL A 217 -8.21 0.15 6.15
N MET A 218 -8.47 -0.03 4.86
CA MET A 218 -7.88 0.76 3.76
C MET A 218 -8.95 1.51 2.98
N CYS A 219 -8.56 2.64 2.37
CA CYS A 219 -9.40 3.33 1.41
C CYS A 219 -9.15 2.76 0.00
N GLY A 220 -10.21 2.33 -0.67
CA GLY A 220 -10.11 1.85 -2.06
C GLY A 220 -9.92 2.96 -3.06
N ALA A 221 -10.40 4.17 -2.75
CA ALA A 221 -10.38 5.29 -3.67
C ALA A 221 -8.96 5.68 -4.06
N SER A 222 -8.05 5.78 -3.07
CA SER A 222 -6.66 6.15 -3.30
C SER A 222 -5.91 5.10 -4.11
N ALA A 223 -6.15 3.82 -3.86
CA ALA A 223 -5.62 2.73 -4.68
C ALA A 223 -6.17 2.76 -6.11
N ALA A 224 -7.45 3.10 -6.30
CA ALA A 224 -8.07 3.26 -7.62
C ALA A 224 -7.44 4.43 -8.40
N VAL A 225 -7.20 5.57 -7.74
CA VAL A 225 -6.49 6.71 -8.34
C VAL A 225 -5.06 6.33 -8.73
N CYS A 226 -4.33 5.60 -7.88
CA CYS A 226 -3.00 5.10 -8.21
C CYS A 226 -3.04 4.11 -9.39
N GLY A 227 -4.08 3.28 -9.49
CA GLY A 227 -4.32 2.42 -10.65
C GLY A 227 -4.57 3.20 -11.92
N LEU A 228 -5.35 4.28 -11.86
CA LEU A 228 -5.56 5.18 -12.99
C LEU A 228 -4.24 5.85 -13.42
N ALA A 229 -3.42 6.30 -12.47
CA ALA A 229 -2.09 6.85 -12.73
C ALA A 229 -1.16 5.82 -13.41
N GLY A 230 -1.18 4.56 -12.97
CA GLY A 230 -0.42 3.48 -13.61
C GLY A 230 -0.86 3.19 -15.02
N PHE A 231 -2.17 3.19 -15.26
CA PHE A 231 -2.72 3.06 -16.61
C PHE A 231 -2.28 4.20 -17.52
N ASN A 232 -2.38 5.46 -17.05
CA ASN A 232 -1.94 6.64 -17.79
C ASN A 232 -0.46 6.57 -18.15
N ALA A 233 0.39 6.20 -17.19
CA ALA A 233 1.83 6.11 -17.39
C ALA A 233 2.23 5.09 -18.47
N VAL A 234 1.49 3.98 -18.62
CA VAL A 234 1.88 2.89 -19.53
C VAL A 234 1.11 2.88 -20.85
N PHE A 235 -0.21 3.12 -20.80
CA PHE A 235 -1.07 3.10 -21.97
C PHE A 235 -0.93 4.40 -22.77
N PHE A 236 -1.00 5.56 -22.09
CA PHE A 236 -0.92 6.88 -22.72
C PHE A 236 0.48 7.52 -22.67
N HIS A 237 1.41 6.95 -21.90
CA HIS A 237 2.75 7.52 -21.65
C HIS A 237 2.74 8.87 -20.92
N ASN A 238 1.77 9.07 -20.03
CA ASN A 238 1.67 10.26 -19.20
C ASN A 238 1.99 9.90 -17.74
N PRO A 239 3.23 10.11 -17.26
CA PRO A 239 3.66 9.67 -15.95
C PRO A 239 3.50 10.74 -14.86
N LEU A 240 2.89 11.90 -15.12
CA LEU A 240 2.89 13.01 -14.16
C LEU A 240 2.14 12.64 -12.88
N CYS A 241 0.95 12.05 -12.97
CA CYS A 241 0.25 11.54 -11.79
C CYS A 241 1.10 10.52 -11.02
N MET A 242 1.81 9.62 -11.71
CA MET A 242 2.66 8.63 -11.05
C MET A 242 3.76 9.30 -10.22
N ILE A 243 4.41 10.34 -10.76
CA ILE A 243 5.50 11.04 -10.09
C ILE A 243 5.03 11.67 -8.78
N PHE A 244 3.84 12.26 -8.75
CA PHE A 244 3.34 12.94 -7.56
C PHE A 244 2.61 12.03 -6.58
N LEU A 245 1.94 10.98 -7.06
CA LEU A 245 1.10 10.13 -6.21
C LEU A 245 1.80 8.84 -5.77
N VAL A 246 2.53 8.19 -6.67
CA VAL A 246 3.02 6.82 -6.44
C VAL A 246 4.50 6.79 -6.08
N LEU A 247 5.31 7.68 -6.67
CA LEU A 247 6.74 7.72 -6.40
C LEU A 247 7.06 7.99 -4.92
N PRO A 248 6.40 8.93 -4.20
CA PRO A 248 6.66 9.12 -2.77
C PRO A 248 6.39 7.84 -1.96
N ASP A 249 5.28 7.17 -2.24
CA ASP A 249 4.89 5.93 -1.57
C ASP A 249 5.87 4.79 -1.85
N ALA A 250 6.32 4.66 -3.10
CA ALA A 250 7.32 3.68 -3.48
C ALA A 250 8.68 3.94 -2.79
N LEU A 251 9.11 5.20 -2.71
CA LEU A 251 10.34 5.59 -2.02
C LEU A 251 10.25 5.32 -0.51
N LEU A 252 9.11 5.60 0.11
CA LEU A 252 8.88 5.29 1.53
C LEU A 252 8.89 3.78 1.79
N LEU A 253 8.25 2.99 0.94
CA LEU A 253 8.30 1.53 1.03
C LEU A 253 9.72 0.98 0.81
N LEU A 254 10.47 1.55 -0.13
CA LEU A 254 11.86 1.18 -0.38
C LEU A 254 12.75 1.54 0.79
N GLN A 255 12.62 2.76 1.33
CA GLN A 255 13.34 3.19 2.53
C GLN A 255 13.08 2.23 3.69
N ASN A 256 11.81 1.88 3.94
CA ASN A 256 11.45 0.90 4.96
C ASN A 256 12.07 -0.47 4.70
N ALA A 257 12.09 -0.94 3.45
CA ALA A 257 12.71 -2.21 3.07
C ALA A 257 14.23 -2.19 3.28
N VAL A 258 14.90 -1.09 2.91
CA VAL A 258 16.35 -0.88 3.05
C VAL A 258 16.73 -0.78 4.52
N SER A 259 16.08 0.08 5.30
CA SER A 259 16.31 0.20 6.75
C SER A 259 16.19 -1.15 7.45
N HIS A 260 15.18 -1.95 7.09
CA HIS A 260 15.04 -3.30 7.62
C HIS A 260 16.13 -4.29 7.16
N ALA A 261 16.64 -4.17 5.94
CA ALA A 261 17.70 -5.04 5.43
C ALA A 261 19.03 -4.79 6.16
N PHE A 262 19.29 -3.53 6.54
CA PHE A 262 20.54 -3.11 7.18
C PHE A 262 20.47 -2.98 8.71
N ALA A 263 19.30 -3.09 9.33
CA ALA A 263 19.15 -3.00 10.79
C ALA A 263 19.96 -4.07 11.53
N SER A 264 20.78 -3.67 12.51
CA SER A 264 21.59 -4.56 13.37
C SER A 264 21.20 -4.42 14.85
N GLY A 265 21.31 -5.52 15.62
CA GLY A 265 21.12 -5.48 17.09
C GLY A 265 19.74 -5.00 17.59
N TRP A 266 19.75 -4.03 18.52
CA TRP A 266 18.57 -3.45 19.21
C TRP A 266 17.64 -2.67 18.29
N GLU A 267 18.15 -2.15 17.18
CA GLU A 267 17.36 -1.49 16.14
C GLU A 267 16.34 -2.45 15.52
N LYS A 268 16.63 -3.76 15.45
CA LYS A 268 15.65 -4.77 15.02
C LYS A 268 14.43 -4.86 15.94
N HIS A 269 14.54 -4.54 17.24
CA HIS A 269 13.40 -4.58 18.17
C HIS A 269 12.53 -3.33 18.04
N VAL A 270 13.15 -2.15 17.88
CA VAL A 270 12.44 -0.88 17.64
C VAL A 270 11.79 -0.87 16.25
N ASP A 271 12.49 -1.38 15.23
CA ASP A 271 11.94 -1.57 13.89
C ASP A 271 10.79 -2.59 13.86
N MET A 272 10.85 -3.62 14.69
CA MET A 272 9.73 -4.55 14.85
C MET A 272 8.50 -3.83 15.43
N TRP A 273 8.68 -3.01 16.47
CA TRP A 273 7.62 -2.18 17.05
C TRP A 273 7.08 -1.12 16.08
N LYS A 274 7.93 -0.53 15.25
CA LYS A 274 7.50 0.36 14.15
C LYS A 274 6.78 -0.41 13.05
N SER A 275 7.18 -1.64 12.73
CA SER A 275 6.46 -2.52 11.80
C SER A 275 5.10 -2.98 12.35
N LEU A 276 4.98 -3.01 13.69
CA LEU A 276 3.74 -3.25 14.45
C LEU A 276 2.81 -2.02 14.50
N MET A 277 3.21 -0.88 13.91
CA MET A 277 2.38 0.30 13.68
C MET A 277 2.10 0.40 12.16
N PRO A 278 1.20 -0.42 11.61
CA PRO A 278 1.10 -0.63 10.16
C PRO A 278 0.29 0.45 9.45
N ARG A 279 -0.16 1.49 10.18
CA ARG A 279 -1.22 2.41 9.72
C ARG A 279 -0.86 3.13 8.43
N GLN A 280 0.41 3.46 8.22
CA GLN A 280 0.87 4.17 7.01
C GLN A 280 1.43 3.22 5.95
N THR A 281 2.17 2.17 6.34
CA THR A 281 2.88 1.31 5.37
C THR A 281 1.97 0.39 4.56
N VAL A 282 0.87 -0.08 5.16
CA VAL A 282 -0.09 -0.93 4.44
C VAL A 282 -0.88 -0.10 3.41
N GLY A 283 -1.12 1.19 3.68
CA GLY A 283 -1.73 2.13 2.75
C GLY A 283 -0.88 2.35 1.50
N HIS A 284 0.41 2.66 1.70
CA HIS A 284 1.35 2.81 0.59
C HIS A 284 1.47 1.51 -0.24
N ALA A 285 1.43 0.34 0.39
CA ALA A 285 1.46 -0.94 -0.32
C ALA A 285 0.20 -1.16 -1.17
N ALA A 286 -0.97 -0.74 -0.70
CA ALA A 286 -2.20 -0.76 -1.47
C ALA A 286 -2.15 0.21 -2.67
N HIS A 287 -1.58 1.41 -2.49
CA HIS A 287 -1.38 2.38 -3.58
C HIS A 287 -0.45 1.82 -4.65
N LEU A 288 0.70 1.26 -4.25
CA LEU A 288 1.65 0.64 -5.17
C LEU A 288 1.03 -0.57 -5.89
N GLY A 289 0.24 -1.39 -5.17
CA GLY A 289 -0.50 -2.51 -5.76
C GLY A 289 -1.52 -2.04 -6.80
N GLY A 290 -2.29 -0.98 -6.49
CA GLY A 290 -3.19 -0.29 -7.41
C GLY A 290 -2.47 0.13 -8.69
N PHE A 291 -1.36 0.85 -8.53
CA PHE A 291 -0.51 1.29 -9.64
C PHE A 291 -0.02 0.14 -10.51
N ILE A 292 0.53 -0.93 -9.91
CA ILE A 292 1.04 -2.09 -10.66
C ILE A 292 -0.07 -2.75 -11.49
N VAL A 293 -1.26 -2.92 -10.92
CA VAL A 293 -2.39 -3.49 -11.67
C VAL A 293 -2.83 -2.56 -12.80
N GLY A 294 -2.97 -1.27 -12.55
CA GLY A 294 -3.29 -0.28 -13.58
C GLY A 294 -2.28 -0.26 -14.73
N ALA A 295 -0.99 -0.24 -14.40
CA ALA A 295 0.12 -0.33 -15.36
C ALA A 295 0.07 -1.63 -16.18
N SER A 296 -0.27 -2.75 -15.54
CA SER A 296 -0.40 -4.06 -16.19
C SER A 296 -1.58 -4.09 -17.17
N ILE A 297 -2.73 -3.52 -16.79
CA ILE A 297 -3.90 -3.38 -17.67
C ILE A 297 -3.54 -2.50 -18.87
N GLY A 298 -2.88 -1.36 -18.62
CA GLY A 298 -2.40 -0.47 -19.68
C GLY A 298 -1.45 -1.16 -20.64
N TRP A 299 -0.49 -1.92 -20.14
CA TRP A 299 0.43 -2.70 -20.96
C TRP A 299 -0.30 -3.75 -21.81
N ALA A 300 -1.23 -4.50 -21.21
CA ALA A 300 -1.99 -5.55 -21.89
C ALA A 300 -2.89 -4.98 -23.00
N LEU A 301 -3.68 -3.93 -22.70
CA LEU A 301 -4.53 -3.29 -23.68
C LEU A 301 -3.73 -2.66 -24.81
N ARG A 302 -2.55 -2.10 -24.52
CA ARG A 302 -1.67 -1.54 -25.55
C ARG A 302 -1.12 -2.61 -26.49
N ARG A 303 -0.89 -3.83 -26.00
CA ARG A 303 -0.54 -4.98 -26.87
C ARG A 303 -1.71 -5.42 -27.73
N ILE A 304 -2.91 -5.50 -27.16
CA ILE A 304 -4.10 -5.98 -27.87
C ILE A 304 -4.58 -4.98 -28.92
N LEU A 305 -4.66 -3.70 -28.58
CA LEU A 305 -5.17 -2.65 -29.45
C LEU A 305 -4.12 -2.09 -30.41
N GLY A 306 -2.88 -2.60 -30.31
CA GLY A 306 -1.72 -2.13 -31.06
C GLY A 306 -1.16 -0.79 -30.55
N ARG A 307 0.09 -0.50 -30.93
CA ARG A 307 0.69 0.85 -30.76
C ARG A 307 -0.02 1.81 -31.70
N LYS A 308 -1.22 2.27 -31.37
CA LYS A 308 -1.69 3.57 -31.89
C LYS A 308 -0.93 4.66 -31.15
N SER A 309 0.36 4.78 -31.46
CA SER A 309 1.08 6.01 -31.17
C SER A 309 0.32 7.11 -31.91
N ARG A 310 -0.35 7.99 -31.17
CA ARG A 310 -0.84 9.27 -31.70
C ARG A 310 0.32 10.22 -32.03
N ALA A 311 1.56 9.70 -32.09
CA ALA A 311 2.75 10.33 -32.61
C ALA A 311 2.66 10.49 -34.14
N SER A 312 1.75 11.34 -34.62
CA SER A 312 1.83 11.92 -35.97
C SER A 312 0.92 13.15 -36.16
N ARG A 313 0.66 13.96 -35.13
CA ARG A 313 0.30 15.38 -35.34
C ARG A 313 1.54 16.24 -35.09
N THR A 314 2.41 16.17 -36.11
CA THR A 314 3.40 17.15 -36.60
C THR A 314 3.79 18.37 -35.74
N SER A 315 5.11 18.58 -35.69
CA SER A 315 5.90 19.83 -35.57
C SER A 315 5.14 21.12 -35.92
N GLU A 316 5.32 22.27 -35.26
CA GLU A 316 6.49 23.18 -35.29
C GLU A 316 6.23 24.31 -34.26
N THR A 317 7.14 24.74 -33.37
CA THR A 317 8.03 25.95 -33.48
C THR A 317 8.44 26.38 -32.06
N PRO A 318 9.50 27.22 -31.87
CA PRO A 318 10.17 27.40 -30.57
C PRO A 318 9.33 28.13 -29.53
N ARG A 319 9.61 27.83 -28.25
CA ARG A 319 8.99 28.36 -27.03
C ARG A 319 8.89 29.90 -27.04
N VAL A 320 7.77 30.42 -27.52
CA VAL A 320 7.27 31.75 -27.15
C VAL A 320 6.60 31.60 -25.77
N ARG A 321 6.80 32.58 -24.86
CA ARG A 321 6.05 32.64 -23.60
C ARG A 321 4.56 32.81 -23.92
N THR A 322 3.83 31.70 -23.93
CA THR A 322 2.37 31.66 -24.15
C THR A 322 1.65 32.11 -22.89
N VAL A 323 0.73 33.07 -23.03
CA VAL A 323 -0.19 33.48 -21.98
C VAL A 323 -1.58 32.99 -22.39
N TYR A 324 -2.18 32.11 -21.58
CA TYR A 324 -3.52 31.58 -21.83
C TYR A 324 -4.57 32.52 -21.25
N LEU A 325 -5.52 32.94 -22.08
CA LEU A 325 -6.72 33.63 -21.63
C LEU A 325 -7.87 32.61 -21.62
N PHE A 326 -8.42 32.34 -20.45
CA PHE A 326 -9.56 31.43 -20.29
C PHE A 326 -10.86 32.19 -20.48
N THR A 327 -11.71 31.73 -21.39
CA THR A 327 -13.07 32.24 -21.57
C THR A 327 -14.04 31.08 -21.38
N ILE A 328 -14.98 31.23 -20.45
CA ILE A 328 -16.05 30.25 -20.16
C ILE A 328 -17.19 30.47 -21.16
#